data_AF-A0A085LC79-F1
#
_entry.id   AF-A0A085LC79-F1
#
_cell.length_a   1.000
_cell.length_b   1.000
_cell.length_c   1.000
_cell.angle_alpha   90.00
_cell.angle_beta   90.00
_cell.angle_gamma   90.00
#
_symmetry.space_group_name_H-M   'P 1'
#
loop_
_entity.id
_entity.type
_entity.pdbx_description
1 polymer ?
#
loop_
_entity_poly.entity_id
_entity_poly.type
_entity_poly.pdbx_seq_one_letter_code
_entity_poly.pdbx_strand_id
1 'polypeptide(L)'
;MTINIIGTGSGNNEPGLETDGDANENINGEPFLEMPVTRKELALSWVSYAVGIVMGRFTPGVKRTLGSSIEENTGVAEKHLFPIEVENALRSLAVPSAIAMLDSSHQEDLAYRVRKALNLMLGKDQVNQIVTALGGEVNQVDESLRRFLERDFFKAHVKWYRKRPVYWLLQSPEKKYSVFVYYEQMTRDTLFLFQGNRYLGAKINATRQRIDEIHQLMHKAQGREKKQLEKDLTQLGSLLNDVEAFDQNLRNVLGARNERNETVGWVPEIDDGIIINLAPLHELIPSWKAEPNKHWEKLKAGDYDWSCTAMRYWPGRVLEKCRINKSFAIAHGTAELI
;
A
#
# COMPACT_ATOMS: atom_id res chain seq x y z
N MET A 1 -6.46 26.40 8.14
CA MET A 1 -5.10 25.99 8.54
C MET A 1 -4.67 24.96 7.52
N THR A 2 -3.82 25.37 6.58
CA THR A 2 -3.47 24.59 5.38
C THR A 2 -2.06 24.08 5.57
N ILE A 3 -1.87 22.75 5.52
CA ILE A 3 -0.56 22.13 5.62
C ILE A 3 0.09 22.19 4.23
N ASN A 4 1.23 22.88 4.12
CA ASN A 4 2.10 22.78 2.95
C ASN A 4 2.82 21.42 3.01
N ILE A 5 2.49 20.51 2.09
CA ILE A 5 3.13 19.20 1.95
C ILE A 5 3.98 19.20 0.67
N ILE A 6 5.04 20.01 0.57
CA ILE A 6 6.07 19.84 -0.47
C ILE A 6 7.42 20.34 0.05
N GLY A 7 8.45 19.48 -0.01
CA GLY A 7 9.85 19.84 0.25
C GLY A 7 10.48 20.52 -0.98
N THR A 8 11.26 21.57 -0.74
CA THR A 8 11.95 22.34 -1.78
C THR A 8 13.25 21.64 -2.18
N GLY A 9 13.31 21.13 -3.41
CA GLY A 9 14.57 20.77 -4.06
C GLY A 9 15.25 22.03 -4.60
N SER A 10 16.45 22.34 -4.10
CA SER A 10 17.27 23.45 -4.58
C SER A 10 18.03 23.01 -5.83
N GLY A 11 17.75 23.62 -6.98
CA GLY A 11 18.45 23.39 -8.24
C GLY A 11 19.61 24.36 -8.40
N ASN A 12 20.81 23.82 -8.63
CA ASN A 12 21.94 24.57 -9.17
C ASN A 12 22.06 24.25 -10.66
N ASN A 13 22.00 25.31 -11.49
CA ASN A 13 22.25 25.27 -12.93
C ASN A 13 23.75 25.39 -13.21
N GLU A 14 24.28 24.56 -14.12
CA GLU A 14 25.29 24.96 -15.11
C GLU A 14 25.08 24.16 -16.42
N PRO A 15 25.44 24.70 -17.60
CA PRO A 15 24.79 24.34 -18.87
C PRO A 15 25.68 23.54 -19.85
N GLY A 16 25.00 22.85 -20.77
CA GLY A 16 25.43 22.71 -22.17
C GLY A 16 25.80 21.31 -22.65
N LEU A 17 24.93 20.70 -23.46
CA LEU A 17 25.25 20.18 -24.80
C LEU A 17 23.98 19.63 -25.48
N GLU A 18 23.60 20.29 -26.57
CA GLU A 18 22.56 19.88 -27.51
C GLU A 18 23.02 18.65 -28.32
N THR A 19 22.09 17.72 -28.62
CA THR A 19 21.67 17.40 -30.00
C THR A 19 20.46 16.45 -29.99
N ASP A 20 19.36 16.97 -30.53
CA ASP A 20 18.37 16.41 -31.48
C ASP A 20 17.70 15.03 -31.29
N GLY A 21 16.36 15.05 -31.30
CA GLY A 21 15.56 14.00 -31.93
C GLY A 21 14.24 13.61 -31.23
N ASP A 22 13.19 14.42 -31.42
CA ASP A 22 11.77 14.08 -31.34
C ASP A 22 11.17 13.50 -30.03
N ALA A 23 10.69 14.42 -29.18
CA ALA A 23 9.39 14.29 -28.54
C ALA A 23 8.86 15.69 -28.20
N ASN A 24 7.92 16.18 -29.00
CA ASN A 24 7.16 17.39 -28.69
C ASN A 24 6.17 17.06 -27.55
N GLU A 25 6.69 16.91 -26.34
CA GLU A 25 5.86 16.88 -25.14
C GLU A 25 5.45 18.32 -24.81
N ASN A 26 4.16 18.58 -24.92
CA ASN A 26 3.49 19.71 -24.30
C ASN A 26 3.86 19.74 -22.80
N ILE A 27 4.93 20.46 -22.47
CA ILE A 27 5.27 20.85 -21.09
C ILE A 27 4.31 21.99 -20.70
N ASN A 28 3.02 21.68 -20.67
CA ASN A 28 2.10 22.53 -19.91
C ASN A 28 2.47 22.35 -18.45
N GLY A 29 3.06 23.40 -17.88
CA GLY A 29 3.24 23.54 -16.44
C GLY A 29 1.90 23.35 -15.75
N GLU A 30 1.67 22.12 -15.29
CA GLU A 30 0.50 21.75 -14.52
C GLU A 30 0.77 22.01 -13.03
N PRO A 31 -0.25 22.49 -12.29
CA PRO A 31 -0.04 23.38 -11.17
C PRO A 31 0.51 22.69 -9.92
N PHE A 32 1.24 23.49 -9.13
CA PHE A 32 1.47 23.30 -7.71
C PHE A 32 0.18 22.82 -7.04
N LEU A 33 0.22 21.73 -6.25
CA LEU A 33 -0.95 21.10 -5.61
C LEU A 33 -1.95 22.17 -5.11
N GLU A 34 -3.08 22.30 -5.80
CA GLU A 34 -4.10 23.30 -5.46
C GLU A 34 -4.62 23.05 -4.05
N MET A 35 -4.86 24.13 -3.30
CA MET A 35 -5.47 24.02 -1.97
C MET A 35 -6.81 23.28 -2.05
N PRO A 36 -7.15 22.45 -1.05
CA PRO A 36 -8.42 21.72 -1.06
C PRO A 36 -9.61 22.69 -1.21
N VAL A 37 -10.39 22.53 -2.27
CA VAL A 37 -11.48 23.45 -2.64
C VAL A 37 -12.78 23.07 -1.96
N THR A 38 -12.94 21.79 -1.60
CA THR A 38 -14.14 21.24 -0.97
C THR A 38 -13.87 20.62 0.41
N ARG A 39 -14.92 20.51 1.24
CA ARG A 39 -14.84 19.81 2.53
C ARG A 39 -14.39 18.36 2.38
N LYS A 40 -14.81 17.69 1.30
CA LYS A 40 -14.45 16.30 1.00
C LYS A 40 -12.97 16.17 0.65
N GLU A 41 -12.43 17.08 -0.16
CA GLU A 41 -10.99 17.11 -0.48
C GLU A 41 -10.16 17.40 0.77
N LEU A 42 -10.58 18.34 1.61
CA LEU A 42 -9.91 18.61 2.87
C LEU A 42 -9.91 17.38 3.79
N ALA A 43 -11.05 16.70 3.93
CA ALA A 43 -11.17 15.46 4.69
C ALA A 43 -10.25 14.36 4.14
N LEU A 44 -10.20 14.21 2.82
CA LEU A 44 -9.32 13.27 2.13
C LEU A 44 -7.83 13.60 2.35
N SER A 45 -7.44 14.87 2.35
CA SER A 45 -6.06 15.30 2.66
C SER A 45 -5.68 14.96 4.10
N TRP A 46 -6.58 15.19 5.07
CA TRP A 46 -6.33 14.80 6.47
C TRP A 46 -6.20 13.30 6.65
N VAL A 47 -7.06 12.51 6.00
CA VAL A 47 -6.93 11.05 6.03
C VAL A 47 -5.64 10.60 5.35
N SER A 48 -5.25 11.20 4.22
CA SER A 48 -3.99 10.90 3.53
C SER A 48 -2.77 11.19 4.40
N TYR A 49 -2.78 12.33 5.11
CA TYR A 49 -1.74 12.67 6.07
C TYR A 49 -1.69 11.68 7.24
N ALA A 50 -2.83 11.34 7.83
CA ALA A 50 -2.92 10.33 8.89
C ALA A 50 -2.44 8.95 8.43
N VAL A 51 -2.82 8.50 7.22
CA VAL A 51 -2.34 7.24 6.64
C VAL A 51 -0.83 7.30 6.45
N GLY A 52 -0.26 8.40 5.95
CA GLY A 52 1.19 8.52 5.79
C GLY A 52 1.96 8.48 7.11
N ILE A 53 1.41 9.04 8.18
CA ILE A 53 1.99 8.89 9.53
C ILE A 53 1.94 7.43 9.97
N VAL A 54 0.77 6.80 9.88
CA VAL A 54 0.58 5.41 10.34
C VAL A 54 1.41 4.43 9.52
N MET A 55 1.58 4.64 8.22
CA MET A 55 2.41 3.81 7.36
C MET A 55 3.91 4.12 7.48
N GLY A 56 4.32 5.07 8.34
CA GLY A 56 5.72 5.43 8.57
C GLY A 56 6.36 6.25 7.45
N ARG A 57 5.55 6.79 6.53
CA ARG A 57 6.01 7.66 5.44
C ARG A 57 6.20 9.10 5.89
N PHE A 58 5.32 9.58 6.74
CA PHE A 58 5.38 10.95 7.27
C PHE A 58 5.88 10.93 8.71
N THR A 59 6.79 11.86 9.01
CA THR A 59 7.41 11.96 10.33
C THR A 59 7.16 13.36 10.91
N PRO A 60 5.94 13.64 11.41
CA PRO A 60 5.60 14.93 12.02
C PRO A 60 6.62 15.27 13.11
N GLY A 61 7.00 16.54 13.25
CA GLY A 61 7.97 17.08 14.21
C GLY A 61 9.43 16.80 13.93
N VAL A 62 9.79 16.24 12.77
CA VAL A 62 11.19 15.96 12.40
C VAL A 62 11.56 16.76 11.15
N LYS A 63 12.48 17.70 11.33
CA LYS A 63 12.93 18.63 10.28
C LYS A 63 13.42 17.92 9.01
N ARG A 64 13.18 18.53 7.84
CA ARG A 64 13.58 18.00 6.51
C ARG A 64 13.07 16.59 6.19
N THR A 65 12.07 16.09 6.93
CA THR A 65 11.40 14.84 6.57
C THR A 65 10.10 15.10 5.84
N LEU A 66 9.62 14.12 5.09
CA LEU A 66 8.34 14.23 4.41
C LEU A 66 7.23 14.32 5.47
N GLY A 67 6.35 15.31 5.33
CA GLY A 67 5.25 15.52 6.28
C GLY A 67 5.71 15.97 7.68
N SER A 68 6.86 16.65 7.78
CA SER A 68 7.53 17.08 9.02
C SER A 68 6.72 17.90 10.01
N SER A 69 5.54 18.41 9.66
CA SER A 69 4.74 19.35 10.47
C SER A 69 5.49 20.57 11.02
N ILE A 70 6.66 20.91 10.46
CA ILE A 70 7.47 22.08 10.81
C ILE A 70 7.48 23.03 9.61
N GLU A 71 7.07 24.28 9.82
CA GLU A 71 7.14 25.32 8.79
C GLU A 71 8.59 25.86 8.69
N GLU A 72 9.27 25.59 7.57
CA GLU A 72 10.70 25.90 7.40
C GLU A 72 11.01 27.35 6.94
N ASN A 73 10.02 28.24 6.89
CA ASN A 73 10.17 29.52 6.19
C ASN A 73 9.67 30.76 6.97
N THR A 74 10.00 30.86 8.26
CA THR A 74 9.54 31.98 9.11
C THR A 74 10.62 32.99 9.50
N GLY A 75 11.91 32.77 9.19
CA GLY A 75 13.00 33.67 9.63
C GLY A 75 13.13 33.80 11.17
N VAL A 76 12.40 32.96 11.91
CA VAL A 76 12.29 32.88 13.37
C VAL A 76 12.43 31.40 13.77
N ALA A 77 12.55 31.12 15.07
CA ALA A 77 12.51 29.76 15.64
C ALA A 77 11.46 28.86 14.98
N GLU A 78 11.77 27.56 14.92
CA GLU A 78 10.99 26.53 14.24
C GLU A 78 9.52 26.57 14.69
N LYS A 79 8.60 26.73 13.73
CA LYS A 79 7.17 26.74 14.01
C LYS A 79 6.58 25.36 13.73
N HIS A 80 6.29 24.64 14.81
CA HIS A 80 5.60 23.36 14.77
C HIS A 80 4.10 23.56 14.61
N LEU A 81 3.48 22.76 13.76
CA LEU A 81 2.03 22.77 13.54
C LEU A 81 1.26 22.18 14.72
N PHE A 82 1.87 21.23 15.43
CA PHE A 82 1.31 20.57 16.60
C PHE A 82 2.26 20.70 17.80
N PRO A 83 1.75 20.61 19.04
CA PRO A 83 2.62 20.47 20.21
C PRO A 83 3.56 19.26 20.08
N ILE A 84 4.76 19.35 20.64
CA ILE A 84 5.79 18.30 20.55
C ILE A 84 5.27 16.96 21.09
N GLU A 85 4.44 16.98 22.13
CA GLU A 85 3.81 15.80 22.71
C GLU A 85 2.87 15.11 21.71
N VAL A 86 2.13 15.90 20.93
CA VAL A 86 1.25 15.42 19.86
C VAL A 86 2.10 14.83 18.72
N GLU A 87 3.17 15.48 18.32
CA GLU A 87 4.08 14.97 17.28
C GLU A 87 4.73 13.63 17.69
N ASN A 88 5.19 13.52 18.94
CA ASN A 88 5.67 12.27 19.52
C ASN A 88 4.59 11.18 19.49
N ALA A 89 3.37 11.51 19.94
CA ALA A 89 2.25 10.58 19.94
C ALA A 89 1.89 10.12 18.52
N LEU A 90 1.91 11.03 17.54
CA LEU A 90 1.66 10.71 16.13
C LEU A 90 2.72 9.75 15.59
N ARG A 91 4.01 10.01 15.81
CA ARG A 91 5.08 9.10 15.39
C ARG A 91 4.95 7.71 16.01
N SER A 92 4.46 7.61 17.25
CA SER A 92 4.23 6.32 17.93
C SER A 92 3.10 5.49 17.32
N LEU A 93 2.24 6.08 16.47
CA LEU A 93 1.17 5.35 15.78
C LEU A 93 1.65 4.60 14.53
N ALA A 94 2.88 4.84 14.07
CA ALA A 94 3.44 4.17 12.90
C ALA A 94 3.46 2.64 13.08
N VAL A 95 3.18 1.89 12.00
CA VAL A 95 3.30 0.44 11.96
C VAL A 95 4.75 0.06 11.62
N PRO A 96 5.48 -0.67 12.49
CA PRO A 96 6.91 -0.92 12.27
C PRO A 96 7.21 -1.82 11.07
N SER A 97 6.27 -2.65 10.65
CA SER A 97 6.43 -3.65 9.58
C SER A 97 6.08 -3.10 8.19
N ALA A 98 5.64 -1.84 8.10
CA ALA A 98 5.06 -1.27 6.88
C ALA A 98 3.79 -2.00 6.38
N ILE A 99 3.19 -2.86 7.22
CA ILE A 99 1.96 -3.62 6.95
C ILE A 99 0.89 -3.14 7.95
N ALA A 100 -0.26 -2.68 7.45
CA ALA A 100 -1.39 -2.27 8.27
C ALA A 100 -2.68 -2.96 7.81
N MET A 101 -3.38 -3.58 8.75
CA MET A 101 -4.58 -4.39 8.46
C MET A 101 -5.83 -3.52 8.39
N LEU A 102 -6.82 -3.90 7.59
CA LEU A 102 -8.19 -3.39 7.69
C LEU A 102 -9.05 -4.37 8.48
N ASP A 103 -8.66 -4.64 9.71
CA ASP A 103 -9.31 -5.63 10.58
C ASP A 103 -9.32 -5.11 12.02
N SER A 104 -10.53 -4.89 12.57
CA SER A 104 -10.72 -4.35 13.93
C SER A 104 -10.19 -5.26 15.04
N SER A 105 -9.97 -6.55 14.76
CA SER A 105 -9.38 -7.50 15.71
C SER A 105 -7.85 -7.48 15.74
N HIS A 106 -7.21 -6.80 14.77
CA HIS A 106 -5.76 -6.77 14.64
C HIS A 106 -5.14 -5.54 15.34
N GLN A 107 -4.00 -5.71 16.02
CA GLN A 107 -3.31 -4.64 16.75
C GLN A 107 -2.78 -3.51 15.83
N GLU A 108 -2.64 -3.82 14.55
CA GLU A 108 -2.22 -2.90 13.49
C GLU A 108 -3.40 -2.52 12.57
N ASP A 109 -4.61 -2.42 13.12
CA ASP A 109 -5.78 -1.89 12.39
C ASP A 109 -5.52 -0.44 11.94
N LEU A 110 -5.46 -0.25 10.62
CA LEU A 110 -5.20 1.04 9.99
C LEU A 110 -6.32 2.03 10.29
N ALA A 111 -7.59 1.59 10.26
CA ALA A 111 -8.73 2.49 10.47
C ALA A 111 -8.71 3.09 11.87
N TYR A 112 -8.49 2.25 12.89
CA TYR A 112 -8.33 2.67 14.28
C TYR A 112 -7.15 3.64 14.47
N ARG A 113 -5.99 3.33 13.87
CA ARG A 113 -4.78 4.16 13.99
C ARG A 113 -4.95 5.50 13.28
N VAL A 114 -5.57 5.52 12.10
CA VAL A 114 -5.93 6.74 11.37
C VAL A 114 -6.89 7.59 12.21
N ARG A 115 -7.94 6.99 12.78
CA ARG A 115 -8.85 7.71 13.69
C ARG A 115 -8.09 8.30 14.88
N LYS A 116 -7.16 7.56 15.50
CA LYS A 116 -6.33 8.07 16.59
C LYS A 116 -5.48 9.26 16.16
N ALA A 117 -4.80 9.16 15.01
CA ALA A 117 -4.00 10.25 14.48
C ALA A 117 -4.84 11.49 14.20
N LEU A 118 -6.02 11.33 13.58
CA LEU A 118 -6.93 12.45 13.32
C LEU A 118 -7.44 13.10 14.62
N ASN A 119 -7.74 12.31 15.66
CA ASN A 119 -8.14 12.86 16.95
C ASN A 119 -7.02 13.65 17.62
N LEU A 120 -5.77 13.16 17.56
CA LEU A 120 -4.60 13.86 18.09
C LEU A 120 -4.37 15.21 17.38
N MET A 121 -4.56 15.25 16.07
CA MET A 121 -4.35 16.47 15.27
C MET A 121 -5.50 17.48 15.37
N LEU A 122 -6.75 17.01 15.41
CA LEU A 122 -7.93 17.85 15.15
C LEU A 122 -9.00 17.84 16.24
N GLY A 123 -8.98 16.86 17.14
CA GLY A 123 -10.05 16.62 18.09
C GLY A 123 -11.26 15.89 17.51
N LYS A 124 -12.12 15.39 18.41
CA LYS A 124 -13.22 14.46 18.09
C LYS A 124 -14.29 15.05 17.17
N ASP A 125 -14.65 16.31 17.35
CA ASP A 125 -15.72 16.95 16.59
C ASP A 125 -15.33 17.12 15.12
N GLN A 126 -14.08 17.49 14.85
CA GLN A 126 -13.54 17.55 13.49
C GLN A 126 -13.44 16.17 12.86
N VAL A 127 -13.09 15.12 13.61
CA VAL A 127 -13.11 13.74 13.09
C VAL A 127 -14.52 13.35 12.63
N ASN A 128 -15.56 13.70 13.39
CA ASN A 128 -16.94 13.46 12.97
C ASN A 128 -17.28 14.19 11.67
N GLN A 129 -16.87 15.46 11.53
CA GLN A 129 -17.06 16.22 10.30
C GLN A 129 -16.32 15.61 9.11
N ILE A 130 -15.10 15.11 9.31
CA ILE A 130 -14.31 14.38 8.31
C ILE A 130 -15.09 13.14 7.86
N VAL A 131 -15.54 12.30 8.80
CA VAL A 131 -16.32 11.09 8.48
C VAL A 131 -17.57 11.43 7.68
N THR A 132 -18.34 12.44 8.10
CA THR A 132 -19.52 12.88 7.36
C THR A 132 -19.18 13.38 5.96
N ALA A 133 -18.11 14.17 5.80
CA ALA A 133 -17.67 14.67 4.50
C ALA A 133 -17.22 13.56 3.54
N LEU A 134 -16.77 12.42 4.09
CA LEU A 134 -16.42 11.21 3.34
C LEU A 134 -17.63 10.28 3.11
N GLY A 135 -18.82 10.65 3.57
CA GLY A 135 -20.06 9.87 3.42
C GLY A 135 -20.22 8.75 4.44
N GLY A 136 -19.50 8.81 5.56
CA GLY A 136 -19.55 7.83 6.64
C GLY A 136 -20.52 8.21 7.78
N GLU A 137 -20.71 7.25 8.69
CA GLU A 137 -21.57 7.37 9.87
C GLU A 137 -20.73 7.63 11.13
N VAL A 138 -21.07 8.71 11.87
CA VAL A 138 -20.29 9.16 13.03
C VAL A 138 -20.44 8.27 14.27
N ASN A 139 -21.47 7.43 14.35
CA ASN A 139 -21.62 6.41 15.38
C ASN A 139 -20.77 5.15 15.09
N GLN A 140 -20.21 5.04 13.88
CA GLN A 140 -19.40 3.92 13.41
C GLN A 140 -18.13 4.45 12.72
N VAL A 141 -17.38 5.31 13.40
CA VAL A 141 -16.20 6.01 12.83
C VAL A 141 -15.18 5.04 12.26
N ASP A 142 -14.76 4.02 13.03
CA ASP A 142 -13.73 3.07 12.59
C ASP A 142 -14.18 2.27 11.36
N GLU A 143 -15.43 1.83 11.35
CA GLU A 143 -15.99 1.10 10.21
C GLU A 143 -16.20 1.99 8.98
N SER A 144 -16.62 3.23 9.18
CA SER A 144 -16.73 4.22 8.11
C SER A 144 -15.38 4.54 7.48
N LEU A 145 -14.35 4.74 8.30
CA LEU A 145 -12.97 4.94 7.83
C LEU A 145 -12.44 3.69 7.13
N ARG A 146 -12.70 2.49 7.65
CA ARG A 146 -12.27 1.24 7.02
C ARG A 146 -12.84 1.08 5.61
N ARG A 147 -14.16 1.26 5.45
CA ARG A 147 -14.81 1.22 4.12
C ARG A 147 -14.26 2.29 3.18
N PHE A 148 -14.02 3.50 3.69
CA PHE A 148 -13.42 4.58 2.91
C PHE A 148 -11.99 4.25 2.46
N LEU A 149 -11.16 3.73 3.37
CA LEU A 149 -9.77 3.33 3.10
C LEU A 149 -9.70 2.25 2.02
N GLU A 150 -10.55 1.24 2.12
CA GLU A 150 -10.61 0.11 1.18
C GLU A 150 -11.07 0.50 -0.22
N ARG A 151 -11.97 1.49 -0.34
CA ARG A 151 -12.64 1.82 -1.61
C ARG A 151 -12.14 3.14 -2.19
N ASP A 152 -12.61 4.24 -1.61
CA ASP A 152 -12.46 5.57 -2.18
C ASP A 152 -11.03 6.10 -2.02
N PHE A 153 -10.41 5.87 -0.87
CA PHE A 153 -9.03 6.28 -0.61
C PHE A 153 -8.06 5.58 -1.55
N PHE A 154 -8.11 4.24 -1.66
CA PHE A 154 -7.20 3.53 -2.55
C PHE A 154 -7.37 3.95 -4.02
N LYS A 155 -8.62 4.16 -4.46
CA LYS A 155 -8.89 4.68 -5.82
C LYS A 155 -8.31 6.08 -6.03
N ALA A 156 -8.46 6.98 -5.05
CA ALA A 156 -7.86 8.31 -5.10
C ALA A 156 -6.33 8.22 -5.12
N HIS A 157 -5.75 7.37 -4.28
CA HIS A 157 -4.31 7.12 -4.19
C HIS A 157 -3.73 6.64 -5.52
N VAL A 158 -4.35 5.64 -6.16
CA VAL A 158 -3.94 5.18 -7.49
C VAL A 158 -3.94 6.32 -8.51
N LYS A 159 -4.94 7.21 -8.47
CA LYS A 159 -5.05 8.36 -9.37
C LYS A 159 -3.96 9.41 -9.11
N TRP A 160 -3.75 9.81 -7.85
CA TRP A 160 -2.74 10.80 -7.47
C TRP A 160 -1.34 10.38 -7.87
N TYR A 161 -1.05 9.08 -7.73
CA TYR A 161 0.24 8.52 -8.09
C TYR A 161 0.33 8.09 -9.56
N ARG A 162 -0.58 8.57 -10.43
CA ARG A 162 -0.57 8.27 -11.87
C ARG A 162 -0.38 6.77 -12.17
N LYS A 163 -1.13 5.90 -11.48
CA LYS A 163 -1.03 4.43 -11.56
C LYS A 163 0.31 3.85 -11.10
N ARG A 164 1.01 4.51 -10.17
CA ARG A 164 2.23 4.06 -9.50
C ARG A 164 2.11 4.24 -7.97
N PRO A 165 1.06 3.67 -7.33
CA PRO A 165 0.79 3.93 -5.91
C PRO A 165 1.90 3.37 -5.02
N VAL A 166 2.35 4.15 -4.04
CA VAL A 166 3.32 3.68 -3.03
C VAL A 166 2.69 2.87 -1.90
N TYR A 167 1.36 2.88 -1.79
CA TYR A 167 0.61 2.04 -0.86
C TYR A 167 -0.15 1.01 -1.66
N TRP A 168 0.07 -0.26 -1.35
CA TRP A 168 -0.55 -1.37 -2.04
C TRP A 168 -1.63 -1.97 -1.15
N LEU A 169 -2.86 -2.02 -1.66
CA LEU A 169 -3.97 -2.67 -1.00
C LEU A 169 -4.02 -4.13 -1.48
N LEU A 170 -3.34 -5.02 -0.75
CA LEU A 170 -3.44 -6.46 -1.01
C LEU A 170 -4.72 -7.00 -0.36
N GLN A 171 -5.43 -7.88 -1.04
CA GLN A 171 -6.69 -8.42 -0.56
C GLN A 171 -6.87 -9.87 -0.96
N SER A 172 -7.63 -10.59 -0.14
CA SER A 172 -8.17 -11.89 -0.51
C SER A 172 -9.09 -11.78 -1.74
N PRO A 173 -9.30 -12.87 -2.51
CA PRO A 173 -10.07 -12.83 -3.76
C PRO A 173 -11.47 -12.20 -3.64
N GLU A 174 -12.21 -12.52 -2.58
CA GLU A 174 -13.53 -11.96 -2.26
C GLU A 174 -13.46 -10.70 -1.38
N LYS A 175 -12.24 -10.21 -1.09
CA LYS A 175 -11.96 -8.97 -0.34
C LYS A 175 -12.49 -8.98 1.09
N LYS A 176 -12.62 -10.16 1.71
CA LYS A 176 -12.99 -10.26 3.15
C LYS A 176 -11.80 -10.02 4.07
N TYR A 177 -10.59 -10.02 3.53
CA TYR A 177 -9.37 -9.72 4.26
C TYR A 177 -8.47 -8.81 3.43
N SER A 178 -8.17 -7.63 3.98
CA SER A 178 -7.53 -6.53 3.25
C SER A 178 -6.39 -5.94 4.07
N VAL A 179 -5.26 -5.65 3.42
CA VAL A 179 -4.06 -5.13 4.05
C VAL A 179 -3.43 -4.04 3.18
N PHE A 180 -2.99 -2.96 3.81
CA PHE A 180 -2.13 -1.97 3.18
C PHE A 180 -0.67 -2.29 3.44
N VAL A 181 0.14 -2.23 2.40
CA VAL A 181 1.59 -2.36 2.48
C VAL A 181 2.25 -1.11 1.90
N TYR A 182 3.25 -0.56 2.58
CA TYR A 182 4.05 0.56 2.06
C TYR A 182 5.23 0.04 1.25
N TYR A 183 5.13 0.16 -0.08
CA TYR A 183 6.07 -0.40 -1.04
C TYR A 183 7.54 0.00 -0.79
N GLU A 184 7.81 1.27 -0.50
CA GLU A 184 9.19 1.76 -0.36
C GLU A 184 9.92 1.19 0.88
N GLN A 185 9.19 0.59 1.82
CA GLN A 185 9.75 -0.12 2.96
C GLN A 185 9.64 -1.65 2.83
N MET A 186 9.12 -2.16 1.70
CA MET A 186 9.08 -3.59 1.47
C MET A 186 10.48 -4.14 1.23
N THR A 187 10.69 -5.34 1.75
CA THR A 187 11.89 -6.15 1.53
C THR A 187 11.47 -7.50 0.96
N ARG A 188 12.45 -8.33 0.57
CA ARG A 188 12.20 -9.71 0.16
C ARG A 188 11.43 -10.54 1.20
N ASP A 189 11.48 -10.15 2.47
CA ASP A 189 10.86 -10.87 3.58
C ASP A 189 9.44 -10.38 3.91
N THR A 190 9.00 -9.23 3.37
CA THR A 190 7.72 -8.63 3.74
C THR A 190 6.53 -9.53 3.42
N LEU A 191 6.55 -10.23 2.28
CA LEU A 191 5.46 -11.15 1.91
C LEU A 191 5.47 -12.43 2.76
N PHE A 192 6.65 -12.94 3.17
CA PHE A 192 6.76 -14.04 4.12
C PHE A 192 6.26 -13.65 5.51
N LEU A 193 6.60 -12.45 5.97
CA LEU A 193 6.10 -11.88 7.21
C LEU A 193 4.57 -11.79 7.18
N PHE A 194 3.99 -11.30 6.08
CA PHE A 194 2.54 -11.22 5.90
C PHE A 194 1.87 -12.61 5.89
N GLN A 195 2.48 -13.61 5.24
CA GLN A 195 1.95 -14.97 5.23
C GLN A 195 1.95 -15.62 6.62
N GLY A 196 2.92 -15.27 7.47
CA GLY A 196 3.14 -15.91 8.76
C GLY A 196 2.08 -15.66 9.85
N ASN A 197 2.37 -16.17 11.04
CA ASN A 197 1.48 -16.16 12.22
C ASN A 197 1.23 -14.78 12.84
N ARG A 198 1.84 -13.71 12.31
CA ARG A 198 1.52 -12.34 12.74
C ARG A 198 0.29 -11.79 12.04
N TYR A 199 0.05 -12.20 10.80
CA TYR A 199 -1.01 -11.64 9.95
C TYR A 199 -1.91 -12.76 9.41
N LEU A 200 -1.70 -13.18 8.15
CA LEU A 200 -2.61 -14.08 7.45
C LEU A 200 -2.70 -15.46 8.12
N GLY A 201 -1.57 -16.03 8.53
CA GLY A 201 -1.55 -17.30 9.25
C GLY A 201 -2.33 -17.26 10.57
N ALA A 202 -2.21 -16.17 11.33
CA ALA A 202 -3.01 -15.97 12.54
C ALA A 202 -4.51 -15.88 12.23
N LYS A 203 -4.89 -15.14 11.17
CA LYS A 203 -6.30 -15.02 10.78
C LYS A 203 -6.90 -16.37 10.39
N ILE A 204 -6.17 -17.17 9.61
CA ILE A 204 -6.60 -18.52 9.20
C ILE A 204 -6.81 -19.39 10.44
N ASN A 205 -5.82 -19.44 11.33
CA ASN A 205 -5.88 -20.28 12.53
C ASN A 205 -7.01 -19.85 13.48
N ALA A 206 -7.16 -18.55 13.73
CA ALA A 206 -8.26 -18.02 14.54
C ALA A 206 -9.64 -18.33 13.94
N THR A 207 -9.77 -18.25 12.61
CA THR A 207 -11.03 -18.56 11.91
C THR A 207 -11.36 -20.05 12.03
N ARG A 208 -10.38 -20.95 11.84
CA ARG A 208 -10.56 -22.40 12.03
C ARG A 208 -10.96 -22.74 13.47
N GLN A 209 -10.24 -22.20 14.45
CA GLN A 209 -10.55 -22.39 15.86
C GLN A 209 -11.98 -21.93 16.19
N ARG A 210 -12.41 -20.78 15.65
CA ARG A 210 -13.75 -20.28 15.88
C ARG A 210 -14.84 -21.17 15.28
N ILE A 211 -14.58 -21.76 14.11
CA ILE A 211 -15.47 -22.76 13.49
C ILE A 211 -15.60 -23.99 14.40
N ASP A 212 -14.49 -24.50 14.92
CA ASP A 212 -14.49 -25.66 15.81
C ASP A 212 -15.25 -25.38 17.12
N GLU A 213 -15.07 -24.20 17.71
CA GLU A 213 -15.84 -23.74 18.88
C GLU A 213 -17.34 -23.71 18.59
N ILE A 214 -17.76 -23.18 17.44
CA ILE A 214 -19.17 -23.11 17.07
C ILE A 214 -19.74 -24.52 16.87
N HIS A 215 -19.02 -25.44 16.23
CA HIS A 215 -19.43 -26.84 16.12
C HIS A 215 -19.67 -27.48 17.49
N GLN A 216 -18.80 -27.21 18.47
CA GLN A 216 -18.98 -27.71 19.85
C GLN A 216 -20.23 -27.13 20.52
N LEU A 217 -20.49 -25.83 20.34
CA LEU A 217 -21.67 -25.15 20.89
C LEU A 217 -22.99 -25.65 20.26
N MET A 218 -22.97 -26.00 18.97
CA MET A 218 -24.14 -26.48 18.24
C MET A 218 -24.76 -27.76 18.83
N HIS A 219 -23.98 -28.60 19.52
CA HIS A 219 -24.50 -29.80 20.19
C HIS A 219 -25.51 -29.49 21.30
N LYS A 220 -25.41 -28.30 21.91
CA LYS A 220 -26.27 -27.88 23.03
C LYS A 220 -27.29 -26.81 22.63
N ALA A 221 -27.08 -26.14 21.51
CA ALA A 221 -27.92 -25.04 21.05
C ALA A 221 -29.25 -25.53 20.46
N GLN A 222 -30.33 -24.78 20.72
CA GLN A 222 -31.66 -25.03 20.14
C GLN A 222 -32.32 -23.73 19.66
N GLY A 223 -33.35 -23.86 18.82
CA GLY A 223 -34.17 -22.75 18.36
C GLY A 223 -33.37 -21.61 17.73
N ARG A 224 -33.55 -20.39 18.24
CA ARG A 224 -32.91 -19.17 17.71
C ARG A 224 -31.40 -19.18 17.83
N GLU A 225 -30.86 -19.72 18.92
CA GLU A 225 -29.41 -19.80 19.14
C GLU A 225 -28.75 -20.68 18.07
N LYS A 226 -29.32 -21.87 17.82
CA LYS A 226 -28.82 -22.77 16.78
C LYS A 226 -28.81 -22.11 15.41
N LYS A 227 -29.89 -21.39 15.05
CA LYS A 227 -29.98 -20.66 13.79
C LYS A 227 -28.93 -19.54 13.66
N GLN A 228 -28.58 -18.88 14.76
CA GLN A 228 -27.51 -17.88 14.78
C GLN A 228 -26.15 -18.54 14.57
N LEU A 229 -25.86 -19.64 15.27
CA LEU A 229 -24.62 -20.40 15.10
C LEU A 229 -24.45 -20.93 13.67
N GLU A 230 -25.51 -21.43 13.04
CA GLU A 230 -25.49 -21.87 11.63
C GLU A 230 -25.15 -20.72 10.66
N LYS A 231 -25.68 -19.52 10.93
CA LYS A 231 -25.36 -18.31 10.16
C LYS A 231 -23.90 -17.90 10.35
N ASP A 232 -23.43 -17.90 11.59
CA ASP A 232 -22.04 -17.56 11.93
C ASP A 232 -21.08 -18.55 11.28
N LEU A 233 -21.41 -19.86 11.29
CA LEU A 233 -20.65 -20.90 10.62
C LEU A 233 -20.56 -20.67 9.11
N THR A 234 -21.68 -20.29 8.48
CA THR A 234 -21.71 -19.97 7.04
C THR A 234 -20.79 -18.79 6.73
N GLN A 235 -20.85 -17.73 7.55
CA GLN A 235 -19.99 -16.55 7.37
C GLN A 235 -18.51 -16.87 7.59
N LEU A 236 -18.18 -17.65 8.63
CA LEU A 236 -16.81 -18.03 8.94
C LEU A 236 -16.24 -19.02 7.91
N GLY A 237 -17.02 -19.98 7.43
CA GLY A 237 -16.59 -20.88 6.35
C GLY A 237 -16.31 -20.10 5.07
N SER A 238 -17.16 -19.12 4.75
CA SER A 238 -16.96 -18.21 3.62
C SER A 238 -15.71 -17.34 3.78
N LEU A 239 -15.43 -16.85 4.99
CA LEU A 239 -14.20 -16.13 5.30
C LEU A 239 -12.97 -17.05 5.20
N LEU A 240 -13.04 -18.26 5.77
CA LEU A 240 -11.94 -19.22 5.79
C LEU A 240 -11.50 -19.58 4.36
N ASN A 241 -12.46 -19.92 3.49
CA ASN A 241 -12.19 -20.23 2.10
C ASN A 241 -11.47 -19.06 1.40
N ASP A 242 -11.90 -17.82 1.66
CA ASP A 242 -11.32 -16.63 1.05
C ASP A 242 -9.89 -16.34 1.55
N VAL A 243 -9.62 -16.48 2.86
CA VAL A 243 -8.26 -16.29 3.41
C VAL A 243 -7.31 -17.42 3.05
N GLU A 244 -7.80 -18.66 2.92
CA GLU A 244 -6.99 -19.79 2.42
C GLU A 244 -6.66 -19.64 0.93
N ALA A 245 -7.60 -19.14 0.12
CA ALA A 245 -7.33 -18.79 -1.26
C ALA A 245 -6.30 -17.65 -1.38
N PHE A 246 -6.36 -16.67 -0.46
CA PHE A 246 -5.35 -15.61 -0.40
C PHE A 246 -3.97 -16.17 -0.06
N ASP A 247 -3.86 -17.06 0.92
CA ASP A 247 -2.61 -17.74 1.27
C ASP A 247 -2.08 -18.57 0.09
N GLN A 248 -2.95 -19.26 -0.64
CA GLN A 248 -2.53 -19.99 -1.84
C GLN A 248 -1.99 -19.04 -2.93
N ASN A 249 -2.62 -17.89 -3.16
CA ASN A 249 -2.10 -16.90 -4.10
C ASN A 249 -0.73 -16.35 -3.65
N LEU A 250 -0.52 -16.14 -2.36
CA LEU A 250 0.78 -15.77 -1.80
C LEU A 250 1.83 -16.86 -2.02
N ARG A 251 1.48 -18.12 -1.78
CA ARG A 251 2.38 -19.26 -2.06
C ARG A 251 2.75 -19.35 -3.54
N ASN A 252 1.83 -19.03 -4.45
CA ASN A 252 2.12 -19.01 -5.87
C ASN A 252 3.15 -17.92 -6.22
N VAL A 253 3.05 -16.75 -5.59
CA VAL A 253 4.03 -15.65 -5.76
C VAL A 253 5.38 -16.02 -5.14
N LEU A 254 5.40 -16.47 -3.88
CA LEU A 254 6.62 -16.79 -3.15
C LEU A 254 7.35 -18.01 -3.72
N GLY A 255 6.60 -18.99 -4.21
CA GLY A 255 7.10 -20.21 -4.85
C GLY A 255 7.25 -20.09 -6.37
N ALA A 256 7.12 -18.89 -6.93
CA ALA A 256 7.20 -18.68 -8.37
C ALA A 256 8.54 -19.18 -8.93
N ARG A 257 8.47 -19.83 -10.10
CA ARG A 257 9.64 -20.40 -10.78
C ARG A 257 9.95 -19.66 -12.07
N ASN A 258 11.23 -19.56 -12.39
CA ASN A 258 11.70 -19.04 -13.67
C ASN A 258 11.69 -20.14 -14.77
N GLU A 259 12.07 -19.78 -15.99
CA GLU A 259 12.15 -20.73 -17.13
C GLU A 259 13.16 -21.87 -16.95
N ARG A 260 14.10 -21.74 -15.99
CA ARG A 260 15.07 -22.78 -15.60
C ARG A 260 14.56 -23.67 -14.48
N ASN A 261 13.28 -23.51 -14.09
CA ASN A 261 12.63 -24.23 -13.00
C ASN A 261 13.23 -23.94 -11.61
N GLU A 262 13.93 -22.81 -11.44
CA GLU A 262 14.46 -22.35 -10.16
C GLU A 262 13.40 -21.53 -9.44
N THR A 263 13.25 -21.70 -8.11
CA THR A 263 12.36 -20.85 -7.32
C THR A 263 12.99 -19.46 -7.15
N VAL A 264 12.30 -18.44 -7.65
CA VAL A 264 12.77 -17.06 -7.65
C VAL A 264 11.93 -16.14 -6.76
N GLY A 265 10.65 -16.48 -6.55
CA GLY A 265 9.76 -15.71 -5.69
C GLY A 265 9.58 -14.24 -6.11
N TRP A 266 9.20 -13.40 -5.15
CA TRP A 266 9.09 -11.95 -5.32
C TRP A 266 10.18 -11.24 -4.52
N VAL A 267 10.85 -10.27 -5.17
CA VAL A 267 11.86 -9.40 -4.56
C VAL A 267 11.67 -8.00 -5.15
N PRO A 268 11.59 -6.94 -4.31
CA PRO A 268 11.48 -5.58 -4.80
C PRO A 268 12.81 -5.10 -5.39
N GLU A 269 12.74 -4.42 -6.53
CA GLU A 269 13.87 -3.85 -7.27
C GLU A 269 13.62 -2.37 -7.50
N ILE A 270 14.50 -1.51 -6.98
CA ILE A 270 14.28 -0.07 -7.02
C ILE A 270 14.23 0.46 -8.47
N ASP A 271 15.09 -0.09 -9.34
CA ASP A 271 15.25 0.36 -10.73
C ASP A 271 14.10 -0.07 -11.66
N ASP A 272 13.33 -1.08 -11.26
CA ASP A 272 12.18 -1.58 -12.03
C ASP A 272 10.96 -0.64 -11.94
N GLY A 273 10.94 0.23 -10.93
CA GLY A 273 9.82 1.11 -10.65
C GLY A 273 8.57 0.38 -10.14
N ILE A 274 7.61 1.15 -9.62
CA ILE A 274 6.49 0.62 -8.83
C ILE A 274 5.64 -0.40 -9.59
N ILE A 275 5.30 -0.14 -10.86
CA ILE A 275 4.35 -0.99 -11.57
C ILE A 275 4.93 -2.36 -11.95
N ILE A 276 6.23 -2.42 -12.24
CA ILE A 276 6.90 -3.68 -12.61
C ILE A 276 7.05 -4.54 -11.36
N ASN A 277 7.42 -3.94 -10.23
CA ASN A 277 7.45 -4.63 -8.93
C ASN A 277 6.06 -5.13 -8.48
N LEU A 278 5.01 -4.39 -8.82
CA LEU A 278 3.63 -4.76 -8.48
C LEU A 278 3.06 -5.82 -9.42
N ALA A 279 3.57 -5.93 -10.65
CA ALA A 279 3.00 -6.80 -11.68
C ALA A 279 2.91 -8.29 -11.26
N PRO A 280 3.94 -8.92 -10.66
CA PRO A 280 3.83 -10.30 -10.17
C PRO A 280 2.74 -10.50 -9.10
N LEU A 281 2.31 -9.44 -8.42
CA LEU A 281 1.32 -9.48 -7.34
C LEU A 281 -0.11 -9.24 -7.84
N HIS A 282 -0.37 -9.27 -9.15
CA HIS A 282 -1.66 -8.93 -9.73
C HIS A 282 -2.85 -9.74 -9.18
N GLU A 283 -2.62 -11.00 -8.79
CA GLU A 283 -3.64 -11.86 -8.13
C GLU A 283 -3.91 -11.50 -6.67
N LEU A 284 -3.02 -10.73 -6.03
CA LEU A 284 -3.17 -10.27 -4.65
C LEU A 284 -3.89 -8.92 -4.56
N ILE A 285 -4.28 -8.30 -5.68
CA ILE A 285 -4.89 -6.95 -5.71
C ILE A 285 -6.19 -6.96 -6.54
N PRO A 286 -7.23 -7.71 -6.13
CA PRO A 286 -8.46 -7.84 -6.90
C PRO A 286 -9.20 -6.51 -7.11
N SER A 287 -9.00 -5.50 -6.26
CA SER A 287 -9.60 -4.17 -6.47
C SER A 287 -8.95 -3.34 -7.59
N TRP A 288 -7.76 -3.72 -8.05
CA TRP A 288 -7.06 -3.00 -9.13
C TRP A 288 -6.25 -3.95 -10.05
N LYS A 289 -6.71 -5.20 -10.22
CA LYS A 289 -6.00 -6.27 -10.93
C LYS A 289 -5.61 -5.94 -12.38
N ALA A 290 -6.44 -5.19 -13.10
CA ALA A 290 -6.28 -4.98 -14.53
C ALA A 290 -4.95 -4.32 -14.92
N GLU A 291 -4.50 -3.31 -14.18
CA GLU A 291 -3.28 -2.57 -14.54
C GLU A 291 -1.99 -3.37 -14.22
N PRO A 292 -1.82 -3.97 -13.02
CA PRO A 292 -0.69 -4.86 -12.75
C PRO A 292 -0.68 -6.07 -13.67
N ASN A 293 -1.84 -6.70 -13.94
CA ASN A 293 -1.92 -7.84 -14.85
C ASN A 293 -1.49 -7.47 -16.28
N LYS A 294 -1.89 -6.29 -16.77
CA LYS A 294 -1.42 -5.79 -18.07
C LYS A 294 0.11 -5.71 -18.14
N HIS A 295 0.76 -5.22 -17.09
CA HIS A 295 2.22 -5.14 -17.04
C HIS A 295 2.87 -6.51 -16.84
N TRP A 296 2.20 -7.44 -16.16
CA TRP A 296 2.62 -8.83 -16.04
C TRP A 296 2.61 -9.56 -17.39
N GLU A 297 1.56 -9.38 -18.21
CA GLU A 297 1.52 -9.92 -19.57
C GLU A 297 2.63 -9.35 -20.46
N LYS A 298 2.92 -8.06 -20.32
CA LYS A 298 4.02 -7.40 -21.05
C LYS A 298 5.40 -7.87 -20.59
N LEU A 299 5.59 -8.13 -19.29
CA LEU A 299 6.80 -8.79 -18.75
C LEU A 299 6.98 -10.17 -19.39
N LYS A 300 5.90 -10.97 -19.47
CA LYS A 300 5.89 -12.27 -20.16
C LYS A 300 6.22 -12.15 -21.65
N ALA A 301 5.76 -11.10 -22.32
CA ALA A 301 6.05 -10.83 -23.73
C ALA A 301 7.47 -10.31 -24.00
N GLY A 302 8.18 -9.84 -22.96
CA GLY A 302 9.54 -9.30 -23.07
C GLY A 302 9.63 -7.81 -23.38
N ASP A 303 8.54 -7.06 -23.20
CA ASP A 303 8.50 -5.59 -23.34
C ASP A 303 9.38 -4.88 -22.32
N TYR A 304 9.67 -5.55 -21.20
CA TYR A 304 10.42 -5.01 -20.06
C TYR A 304 11.70 -5.78 -19.78
N ASP A 305 12.35 -6.34 -20.81
CA ASP A 305 13.59 -7.12 -20.63
C ASP A 305 14.78 -6.30 -20.12
N TRP A 306 14.66 -4.98 -19.99
CA TRP A 306 15.59 -4.14 -19.24
C TRP A 306 15.48 -4.32 -17.71
N SER A 307 14.36 -4.85 -17.21
CA SER A 307 14.06 -4.91 -15.77
C SER A 307 14.67 -6.13 -15.08
N CYS A 308 15.10 -5.96 -13.83
CA CYS A 308 15.61 -7.03 -12.98
C CYS A 308 14.54 -8.11 -12.74
N THR A 309 13.26 -7.72 -12.66
CA THR A 309 12.12 -8.64 -12.61
C THR A 309 12.06 -9.52 -13.85
N ALA A 310 12.24 -8.98 -15.06
CA ALA A 310 12.27 -9.81 -16.26
C ALA A 310 13.45 -10.80 -16.25
N MET A 311 14.65 -10.34 -15.87
CA MET A 311 15.84 -11.20 -15.72
C MET A 311 15.59 -12.34 -14.72
N ARG A 312 14.87 -12.06 -13.63
CA ARG A 312 14.52 -13.05 -12.61
C ARG A 312 13.65 -14.17 -13.16
N TYR A 313 12.61 -13.85 -13.93
CA TYR A 313 11.64 -14.83 -14.43
C TYR A 313 12.06 -15.50 -15.75
N TRP A 314 12.76 -14.78 -16.64
CA TRP A 314 13.17 -15.25 -17.98
C TRP A 314 14.65 -14.97 -18.27
N PRO A 315 15.59 -15.49 -17.46
CA PRO A 315 17.01 -15.14 -17.56
C PRO A 315 17.64 -15.46 -18.92
N GLY A 316 17.35 -16.60 -19.54
CA GLY A 316 17.88 -16.98 -20.85
C GLY A 316 17.42 -16.06 -21.96
N ARG A 317 16.12 -15.71 -22.02
CA ARG A 317 15.61 -14.70 -22.96
C ARG A 317 16.31 -13.36 -22.79
N VAL A 318 16.41 -12.88 -21.56
CA VAL A 318 16.99 -11.57 -21.26
C VAL A 318 18.49 -11.55 -21.57
N LEU A 319 19.24 -12.58 -21.18
CA LEU A 319 20.67 -12.71 -21.47
C LEU A 319 20.96 -12.74 -22.97
N GLU A 320 20.11 -13.39 -23.78
CA GLU A 320 20.26 -13.37 -25.24
C GLU A 320 20.11 -11.96 -25.80
N LYS A 321 19.14 -11.18 -25.29
CA LYS A 321 18.98 -9.78 -25.70
C LYS A 321 20.13 -8.90 -25.22
N CYS A 322 20.74 -9.19 -24.07
CA CYS A 322 21.89 -8.45 -23.58
C CYS A 322 23.03 -8.48 -24.61
N ARG A 323 23.32 -9.65 -25.22
CA ARG A 323 24.40 -9.83 -26.21
C ARG A 323 24.33 -8.89 -27.41
N ILE A 324 23.14 -8.43 -27.77
CA ILE A 324 22.92 -7.55 -28.93
C ILE A 324 22.50 -6.13 -28.55
N ASN A 325 22.13 -5.89 -27.27
CA ASN A 325 21.66 -4.60 -26.78
C ASN A 325 22.50 -4.15 -25.57
N LYS A 326 23.41 -3.19 -25.83
CA LYS A 326 24.32 -2.65 -24.82
C LYS A 326 23.59 -2.01 -23.63
N SER A 327 22.45 -1.36 -23.84
CA SER A 327 21.68 -0.75 -22.75
C SER A 327 21.13 -1.82 -21.81
N PHE A 328 20.65 -2.95 -22.35
CA PHE A 328 20.20 -4.08 -21.51
C PHE A 328 21.39 -4.73 -20.80
N ALA A 329 22.51 -4.88 -21.48
CA ALA A 329 23.72 -5.41 -20.86
C ALA A 329 24.21 -4.55 -19.69
N ILE A 330 24.15 -3.23 -19.82
CA ILE A 330 24.46 -2.29 -18.73
C ILE A 330 23.45 -2.45 -17.58
N ALA A 331 22.15 -2.45 -17.89
CA ALA A 331 21.10 -2.60 -16.87
C ALA A 331 21.25 -3.89 -16.04
N HIS A 332 21.74 -4.96 -16.66
CA HIS A 332 21.94 -6.26 -16.02
C HIS A 332 23.37 -6.53 -15.54
N GLY A 333 24.29 -5.57 -15.67
CA GLY A 333 25.70 -5.77 -15.29
C GLY A 333 26.44 -6.83 -16.11
N THR A 334 26.00 -7.10 -17.34
CA THR A 334 26.59 -8.10 -18.26
C THR A 334 27.38 -7.48 -19.41
N ALA A 335 27.59 -6.15 -19.38
CA ALA A 335 28.29 -5.43 -20.45
C ALA A 335 29.75 -5.88 -20.65
N GLU A 336 30.39 -6.49 -19.65
CA GLU A 336 31.76 -7.04 -19.76
C GLU A 336 31.81 -8.41 -20.46
N LEU A 337 30.65 -9.05 -20.70
CA LEU A 337 30.54 -10.38 -21.31
C LEU A 337 30.23 -10.34 -22.82
N ILE A 338 30.20 -9.13 -23.40
CA ILE A 338 29.83 -8.83 -24.79
C ILE A 338 30.99 -8.09 -25.44
#